data_AF-A0A817N8I9-F1
#
_entry.id   AF-A0A817N8I9-F1
#
_cell.length_a   1.000
_cell.length_b   1.000
_cell.length_c   1.000
_cell.angle_alpha   90.00
_cell.angle_beta   90.00
_cell.angle_gamma   90.00
#
_symmetry.space_group_name_H-M   'P 1'
#
loop_
_entity.id
_entity.type
_entity.pdbx_description
1 polymer ?
#
loop_
_entity_poly.entity_id
_entity_poly.type
_entity_poly.pdbx_seq_one_letter_code
_entity_poly.pdbx_strand_id
1 'polypeptide(L)' 'MEAMTKMGFFIRNLHRQLEELHKKQLDNYMTKFIVYRGQGLTVQDFQHLFDAKGGLLSFNNFLST' A
#
# COMPACT_ATOMS: atom_id res chain seq x y z
N MET A 1 28.61 -10.23 10.19
CA MET A 1 27.95 -9.85 11.46
C MET A 1 27.50 -8.40 11.48
N GLU A 2 28.37 -7.45 11.12
CA GLU A 2 28.07 -6.01 11.11
C GLU A 2 26.79 -5.62 10.34
N ALA A 3 26.58 -6.18 9.14
CA ALA A 3 25.39 -5.90 8.34
C ALA A 3 24.08 -6.36 9.02
N MET A 4 24.07 -7.52 9.68
CA MET A 4 22.89 -8.02 10.39
C MET A 4 22.56 -7.15 11.61
N THR A 5 23.59 -6.70 12.33
CA THR A 5 23.45 -5.78 13.45
C THR A 5 22.87 -4.44 12.99
N LYS A 6 23.39 -3.86 11.89
CA LYS A 6 22.85 -2.64 11.28
C LYS A 6 21.40 -2.82 10.81
N MET A 7 21.07 -3.97 10.23
CA MET A 7 19.71 -4.30 9.80
C MET A 7 18.73 -4.35 11.00
N GLY A 8 19.15 -4.94 12.12
CA GLY A 8 18.34 -4.96 13.35
C GLY A 8 18.06 -3.56 13.90
N PHE A 9 19.07 -2.68 13.92
CA PHE A 9 18.88 -1.28 14.31
C PHE A 9 17.97 -0.53 13.33
N PHE A 10 18.15 -0.75 12.04
CA PHE A 10 17.33 -0.15 11.00
C PHE A 10 15.86 -0.55 11.13
N ILE A 11 15.56 -1.86 11.24
CA ILE A 11 14.19 -2.37 11.39
C ILE A 11 13.53 -1.80 12.65
N ARG A 12 14.26 -1.77 13.77
CA ARG A 12 13.74 -1.18 15.02
C ARG A 12 13.44 0.30 14.89
N ASN A 13 14.31 1.06 14.22
CA ASN A 13 14.11 2.48 13.99
C ASN A 13 12.91 2.72 13.06
N LEU A 14 12.84 1.97 11.96
CA LEU A 14 11.72 2.01 11.02
C LEU A 14 10.39 1.71 11.72
N HIS A 15 10.34 0.68 12.56
CA HIS A 15 9.14 0.34 13.32
C HIS A 15 8.69 1.50 14.22
N ARG A 16 9.60 2.12 14.97
CA ARG A 16 9.28 3.28 15.82
C ARG A 16 8.74 4.47 15.01
N GLN A 17 9.35 4.76 13.86
CA GLN A 17 8.88 5.83 12.99
C GLN A 17 7.46 5.57 12.46
N LEU A 18 7.16 4.31 12.11
CA LEU A 18 5.81 3.92 11.70
C LEU A 18 4.79 4.10 12.83
N GLU A 19 5.13 3.74 14.08
CA GLU A 19 4.24 3.97 15.23
C GLU A 19 3.97 5.46 15.48
N GLU A 20 5.00 6.30 15.39
CA GLU A 20 4.85 7.76 15.55
C GLU A 20 3.98 8.37 14.44
N LEU A 21 4.19 7.96 13.19
CA LEU A 21 3.37 8.40 12.06
C LEU A 21 1.92 7.92 12.19
N HIS A 22 1.71 6.69 12.64
CA HIS A 22 0.37 6.15 12.86
C HIS A 22 -0.39 6.91 13.95
N LYS A 23 0.27 7.23 15.07
CA LYS A 23 -0.31 8.07 16.14
C LYS A 23 -0.68 9.46 15.60
N LYS A 24 0.21 10.09 14.84
CA LYS A 24 -0.07 11.39 14.18
C LYS A 24 -1.23 11.32 13.19
N GLN A 25 -1.40 10.21 12.48
CA GLN A 25 -2.55 10.00 11.60
C GLN A 25 -3.85 9.86 12.40
N LEU A 26 -3.85 9.10 13.49
CA LEU A 26 -5.03 8.94 14.36
C LEU A 26 -5.43 10.24 15.05
N ASP A 27 -4.46 11.04 15.51
CA ASP A 27 -4.74 12.35 16.14
C ASP A 27 -5.40 13.34 15.16
N ASN A 28 -5.09 13.23 13.86
CA ASN A 28 -5.69 14.06 12.81
C ASN A 28 -6.97 13.45 12.18
N TYR A 29 -7.14 12.13 12.24
CA TYR A 29 -8.29 11.38 11.71
C TYR A 29 -8.91 10.52 12.81
N MET A 30 -9.69 11.17 13.69
CA MET A 30 -10.56 10.50 14.67
C MET A 30 -11.72 9.73 14.02
N THR A 31 -11.93 9.88 12.71
CA THR A 31 -13.01 9.24 11.95
C THR A 31 -12.51 8.02 11.20
N LYS A 32 -13.27 6.92 11.29
CA LYS A 32 -13.08 5.74 10.42
C LYS A 32 -13.05 6.21 8.97
N PHE A 33 -11.98 5.93 8.25
CA PHE A 33 -11.90 6.17 6.82
C PHE A 33 -12.18 4.87 6.06
N ILE A 34 -12.99 4.97 5.01
CA ILE A 34 -13.29 3.83 4.15
C ILE A 34 -12.10 3.64 3.22
N VAL A 35 -11.43 2.49 3.33
CA VAL A 35 -10.41 2.07 2.38
C VAL A 35 -11.04 1.21 1.30
N TYR A 36 -10.79 1.54 0.04
CA TYR A 36 -11.11 0.67 -1.08
C TYR A 36 -9.84 -0.08 -1.44
N ARG A 37 -9.79 -1.36 -1.10
CA ARG A 37 -8.72 -2.25 -1.55
C ARG A 37 -9.00 -2.68 -2.99
N GLY A 38 -7.93 -2.96 -3.74
CA GLY A 38 -8.05 -3.57 -5.05
C GLY A 38 -8.95 -4.82 -4.97
N GLN A 39 -10.01 -4.84 -5.76
CA GLN A 39 -10.86 -5.99 -5.90
C GLN A 39 -10.13 -7.04 -6.73
N GLY A 40 -10.16 -8.30 -6.31
CA GLY A 40 -9.66 -9.41 -7.12
C GLY A 40 -10.40 -9.44 -8.46
N LEU A 41 -9.65 -9.41 -9.55
CA LEU A 41 -10.19 -9.40 -10.90
C LEU A 41 -10.14 -10.82 -11.47
N THR A 42 -11.21 -11.26 -12.15
CA THR A 42 -11.16 -12.53 -12.86
C THR A 42 -10.23 -12.41 -14.07
N VAL A 43 -9.71 -13.54 -14.54
CA VAL A 43 -8.87 -13.57 -15.75
C VAL A 43 -9.64 -13.04 -16.97
N GLN A 44 -10.94 -13.31 -17.04
CA GLN A 44 -11.81 -12.83 -18.13
C GLN A 44 -11.97 -11.32 -18.08
N ASP A 45 -12.28 -10.76 -16.91
CA ASP A 45 -12.43 -9.31 -16.76
C ASP A 45 -11.11 -8.58 -17.01
N PHE A 46 -9.98 -9.17 -16.60
CA PHE A 46 -8.65 -8.66 -16.91
C PHE A 46 -8.39 -8.62 -18.42
N GLN A 47 -8.72 -9.70 -19.13
CA GLN A 47 -8.54 -9.79 -20.58
C GLN A 47 -9.41 -8.75 -21.30
N HIS A 48 -10.66 -8.57 -20.87
CA HIS A 48 -11.53 -7.52 -21.40
C HIS A 48 -10.99 -6.11 -21.17
N LEU A 49 -10.38 -5.82 -20.01
CA LEU A 49 -9.74 -4.52 -19.74
C LEU A 49 -8.48 -4.32 -20.59
N PHE A 50 -7.69 -5.38 -20.79
CA PHE A 50 -6.48 -5.36 -21.60
C PHE A 50 -6.78 -5.11 -23.08
N ASP A 51 -7.85 -5.75 -23.60
CA ASP A 51 -8.27 -5.67 -24.99
C ASP A 51 -9.09 -4.40 -25.31
N ALA A 52 -9.50 -3.63 -24.30
CA ALA A 52 -10.17 -2.35 -24.49
C ALA A 52 -9.24 -1.33 -25.16
N LYS A 53 -9.73 -0.68 -26.23
CA LYS A 53 -8.95 0.24 -27.09
C LYS A 53 -8.13 1.25 -26.27
N GLY A 54 -6.81 1.10 -26.33
CA GLY A 54 -5.83 1.97 -25.69
C GLY A 54 -5.08 1.32 -24.52
N GLY A 55 -5.52 0.16 -24.01
CA GLY A 55 -4.81 -0.58 -22.94
C GLY A 55 -4.56 0.24 -21.66
N LEU A 56 -5.26 1.36 -21.50
CA LEU A 56 -5.01 2.35 -20.47
C LEU A 56 -5.66 1.89 -19.15
N LEU A 57 -4.98 0.98 -18.47
CA LEU A 57 -5.15 0.81 -17.04
C LEU A 57 -4.53 2.04 -16.37
N SER A 58 -5.36 3.01 -15.95
CA SER A 58 -4.84 4.14 -15.17
C SER A 58 -4.23 3.59 -13.88
N PHE A 59 -3.00 4.03 -13.56
CA PHE A 59 -2.23 3.57 -12.40
C PHE A 59 -3.01 3.71 -11.08
N ASN A 60 -4.03 4.59 -11.03
CA ASN A 60 -4.93 4.78 -9.90
C ASN A 60 -5.86 3.59 -9.61
N ASN A 61 -5.96 2.61 -10.52
CA ASN A 61 -6.72 1.37 -10.29
C ASN A 61 -5.94 0.33 -9.48
N PHE A 62 -4.61 0.49 -9.37
CA PHE A 62 -3.79 -0.30 -8.46
C PHE A 62 -3.59 0.48 -7.17
N LEU A 63 -4.62 0.49 -6.31
CA LEU A 63 -4.43 0.84 -4.90
C LEU A 63 -3.68 -0.33 -4.24
N SER A 64 -2.37 -0.36 -4.44
CA SER A 64 -1.45 -1.19 -3.67
C SER A 64 -1.34 -0.59 -2.27
N THR A 65 -1.78 -1.36 -1.28
CA THR A 65 -1.24 -1.35 0.08
C THR A 65 -0.99 -2.78 0.49
#